data_AF-A0A662SLY5-F1
#
_entry.id   AF-A0A662SLY5-F1
#
_cell.length_a   1.000
_cell.length_b   1.000
_cell.length_c   1.000
_cell.angle_alpha   90.00
_cell.angle_beta   90.00
_cell.angle_gamma   90.00
#
_symmetry.space_group_name_H-M   'P 1'
#
loop_
_entity.id
_entity.type
_entity.pdbx_description
1 polymer ?
#
loop_
_entity_poly.entity_id
_entity_poly.type
_entity_poly.pdbx_seq_one_letter_code
_entity_poly.pdbx_strand_id
1 'polypeptide(L)'
;MKTIPRREKKTKKYRGSRFHGYGKLRQHRGGGRRGGRGKAGLHKHKWTWTTAKDLNYFGRGRRGFKVPKAVPKRTINLGQIEERIDSFLRLNIANKTEDGMIEVDLAKAGYDKVLGMGRLSSPIIVKCKAFSESAIRKIEEVGGKAIIAK
;
A
#
# COMPACT_ATOMS: atom_id res chain seq x y z
N MET A 1 19.27 -32.24 -13.94
CA MET A 1 18.66 -31.27 -12.99
C MET A 1 19.63 -30.13 -12.74
N LYS A 2 19.29 -28.88 -13.08
CA LYS A 2 20.14 -27.72 -12.75
C LYS A 2 19.97 -27.40 -11.26
N THR A 3 20.94 -27.78 -10.44
CA THR A 3 20.97 -27.40 -9.01
C THR A 3 21.18 -25.90 -8.86
N ILE A 4 20.35 -25.24 -8.05
CA ILE A 4 20.49 -23.81 -7.73
C ILE A 4 21.91 -23.55 -7.19
N PRO A 5 22.72 -22.67 -7.81
CA PRO A 5 24.08 -22.45 -7.38
C PRO A 5 24.10 -21.85 -5.96
N ARG A 6 24.58 -22.63 -4.99
CA ARG A 6 24.81 -22.15 -3.62
C ARG A 6 26.18 -21.50 -3.55
N ARG A 7 26.21 -20.16 -3.56
CA ARG A 7 27.46 -19.41 -3.40
C ARG A 7 28.09 -19.71 -2.06
N GLU A 8 29.39 -19.99 -2.08
CA GLU A 8 30.16 -20.23 -0.87
C GLU A 8 30.23 -18.99 0.03
N LYS A 9 30.22 -19.21 1.35
CA LYS A 9 30.36 -18.13 2.34
C LYS A 9 31.76 -17.52 2.24
N LYS A 10 31.84 -16.19 2.36
CA LYS A 10 33.12 -15.46 2.39
C LYS A 10 34.14 -15.99 3.40
N THR A 11 33.67 -16.62 4.48
CA THR A 11 34.52 -17.24 5.51
C THR A 11 35.47 -18.27 4.92
N LYS A 12 35.04 -19.08 3.94
CA LYS A 12 35.91 -20.08 3.27
C LYS A 12 37.11 -19.41 2.61
N LYS A 13 36.89 -18.34 1.85
CA LYS A 13 37.95 -17.55 1.19
C LYS A 13 38.88 -16.83 2.18
N TYR A 14 38.36 -16.38 3.33
CA TYR A 14 39.14 -15.63 4.31
C TYR A 14 39.86 -16.52 5.35
N ARG A 15 39.74 -17.85 5.31
CA ARG A 15 40.56 -18.73 6.15
C ARG A 15 42.04 -18.58 5.77
N GLY A 16 42.91 -18.39 6.75
CA GLY A 16 44.32 -18.06 6.52
C GLY A 16 44.62 -16.56 6.35
N SER A 17 43.59 -15.70 6.31
CA SER A 17 43.79 -14.25 6.36
C SER A 17 43.96 -13.76 7.80
N ARG A 18 44.84 -12.77 8.02
CA ARG A 18 45.17 -12.26 9.36
C ARG A 18 44.02 -11.55 10.09
N PHE A 19 43.10 -10.91 9.36
CA PHE A 19 42.07 -10.03 9.95
C PHE A 19 40.64 -10.30 9.48
N HIS A 20 40.40 -11.30 8.62
CA HIS A 20 39.07 -11.60 8.05
C HIS A 20 38.34 -10.38 7.42
N GLY A 21 39.09 -9.37 6.98
CA GLY A 21 38.55 -8.13 6.40
C GLY A 21 38.06 -7.09 7.41
N TYR A 22 38.27 -7.27 8.72
CA TYR A 22 37.82 -6.32 9.74
C TYR A 22 38.78 -5.14 9.99
N GLY A 23 39.99 -5.18 9.44
CA GLY A 23 41.03 -4.16 9.63
C GLY A 23 42.07 -4.52 10.68
N LYS A 24 43.23 -3.85 10.63
CA LYS A 24 44.44 -4.20 11.39
C LYS A 24 44.36 -3.86 12.88
N LEU A 25 43.92 -2.65 13.25
CA LEU A 25 44.04 -2.15 14.62
C LEU A 25 42.71 -2.09 15.36
N ARG A 26 42.65 -2.78 16.52
CA ARG A 26 41.58 -2.75 17.54
C ARG A 26 40.15 -2.83 16.96
N GLN A 27 39.94 -3.74 16.01
CA GLN A 27 38.70 -3.89 15.26
C GLN A 27 37.91 -5.14 15.58
N HIS A 28 36.66 -5.19 15.08
CA HIS A 28 35.69 -6.26 15.37
C HIS A 28 35.56 -6.60 16.87
N ARG A 29 35.29 -5.58 17.69
CA ARG A 29 35.06 -5.70 19.15
C ARG A 29 33.56 -5.67 19.48
N GLY A 30 33.24 -5.77 20.77
CA GLY A 30 31.88 -5.76 21.32
C GLY A 30 31.09 -4.44 21.14
N GLY A 31 30.09 -4.23 22.00
CA GLY A 31 29.12 -3.13 21.86
C GLY A 31 29.72 -1.72 21.78
N GLY A 32 30.82 -1.46 22.49
CA GLY A 32 31.51 -0.16 22.44
C GLY A 32 31.95 0.22 21.03
N ARG A 33 32.38 -0.75 20.21
CA ARG A 33 32.81 -0.49 18.83
C ARG A 33 31.67 -0.07 17.91
N ARG A 34 30.43 -0.46 18.23
CA ARG A 34 29.21 -0.06 17.51
C ARG A 34 28.62 1.25 18.06
N GLY A 35 29.27 1.86 19.05
CA GLY A 35 28.72 3.02 19.77
C GLY A 35 27.47 2.65 20.57
N GLY A 36 27.47 1.49 21.24
CA GLY A 36 26.35 0.96 22.01
C GLY A 36 25.59 -0.16 21.30
N ARG A 37 24.69 -0.83 22.04
CA ARG A 37 23.82 -1.90 21.50
C ARG A 37 22.53 -1.28 20.96
N GLY A 38 22.05 -1.80 19.82
CA GLY A 38 20.83 -1.33 19.19
C GLY A 38 20.86 0.16 18.85
N LYS A 39 19.79 0.86 19.24
CA LYS A 39 19.55 2.29 18.94
C LYS A 39 20.13 3.23 20.02
N ALA A 40 21.09 2.76 20.81
CA ALA A 40 21.80 3.60 21.77
C ALA A 40 22.55 4.74 21.06
N GLY A 41 22.49 5.93 21.65
CA GLY A 41 23.21 7.12 21.17
C GLY A 41 22.51 7.94 20.10
N LEU A 42 21.30 7.55 19.65
CA LEU A 42 20.57 8.27 18.59
C LEU A 42 20.26 9.73 18.94
N HIS A 43 20.24 10.10 20.23
CA HIS A 43 20.07 11.49 20.70
C HIS A 43 21.35 12.05 21.34
N LYS A 44 22.52 11.44 21.05
CA LYS A 44 23.83 11.82 21.60
C LYS A 44 24.90 11.68 20.50
N HIS A 45 25.86 10.77 20.67
CA HIS A 45 26.99 10.58 19.74
C HIS A 45 26.60 10.01 18.36
N LYS A 46 25.35 9.57 18.15
CA LYS A 46 24.80 9.21 16.82
C LYS A 46 23.75 10.20 16.33
N TRP A 47 23.69 11.41 16.90
CA TRP A 47 22.73 12.44 16.51
C TRP A 47 22.81 12.79 15.02
N THR A 48 24.02 12.85 14.46
CA THR A 48 24.24 13.09 13.02
C THR A 48 23.51 12.07 12.14
N TRP A 49 23.50 10.80 12.53
CA TRP A 49 22.74 9.76 11.81
C TRP A 49 21.24 10.00 11.90
N THR A 50 20.73 10.36 13.08
CA THR A 50 19.31 10.66 13.28
C THR A 50 18.88 11.82 12.40
N THR A 51 19.58 12.96 12.46
CA THR A 51 19.24 14.14 11.66
C THR A 51 19.31 13.87 10.16
N ALA A 52 20.29 13.08 9.70
CA ALA A 52 20.48 12.81 8.27
C ALA A 52 19.58 11.71 7.70
N LYS A 53 19.18 10.71 8.51
CA LYS A 53 18.46 9.52 8.01
C LYS A 53 17.05 9.37 8.55
N ASP A 54 16.76 9.84 9.75
CA ASP A 54 15.42 9.77 10.34
C ASP A 54 15.18 10.93 11.32
N LEU A 55 14.95 12.12 10.76
CA LEU A 55 14.69 13.34 11.54
C LEU A 55 13.48 13.17 12.48
N ASN A 56 12.53 12.32 12.10
CA ASN A 56 11.29 12.12 12.82
C ASN A 56 11.36 11.00 13.86
N TYR A 57 12.54 10.40 14.07
CA TYR A 57 12.73 9.22 14.91
C TYR A 57 12.12 9.38 16.32
N PHE A 58 12.38 10.52 16.99
CA PHE A 58 11.90 10.79 18.35
C PHE A 58 10.49 11.39 18.41
N GLY A 59 10.04 12.03 17.32
CA GLY A 59 8.71 12.65 17.23
C GLY A 59 7.62 11.73 16.64
N ARG A 60 7.98 10.53 16.19
CA ARG A 60 7.06 9.59 15.54
C ARG A 60 5.94 9.21 16.51
N GLY A 61 4.70 9.40 16.09
CA GLY A 61 3.51 9.08 16.88
C GLY A 61 3.17 10.09 17.99
N ARG A 62 3.91 11.21 18.10
CA ARG A 62 3.61 12.32 19.03
C ARG A 62 2.98 13.55 18.35
N ARG A 63 2.78 13.49 17.04
CA ARG A 63 2.12 14.57 16.27
C ARG A 63 0.62 14.34 16.27
N GLY A 64 -0.15 15.37 16.64
CA GLY A 64 -1.61 15.29 16.73
C GLY A 64 -2.08 14.52 17.97
N PHE A 65 -3.24 13.88 17.87
CA PHE A 65 -3.87 13.12 18.94
C PHE A 65 -4.18 11.69 18.50
N LYS A 66 -4.33 10.78 19.47
CA LYS A 66 -4.69 9.38 19.20
C LYS A 66 -6.19 9.29 18.90
N VAL A 67 -6.55 9.09 17.64
CA VAL A 67 -7.94 8.80 17.24
C VAL A 67 -8.35 7.38 17.68
N PRO A 68 -9.63 7.16 18.04
CA PRO A 68 -10.16 5.80 18.16
C PRO A 68 -10.07 5.08 16.81
N LYS A 69 -10.08 3.74 16.85
CA LYS A 69 -9.94 2.92 15.64
C LYS A 69 -11.13 3.15 14.71
N ALA A 70 -10.92 3.89 13.62
CA ALA A 70 -11.94 4.09 12.60
C ALA A 70 -12.15 2.82 11.77
N VAL A 71 -13.39 2.57 11.36
CA VAL A 71 -13.71 1.52 10.39
C VAL A 71 -13.17 1.97 9.01
N PRO A 72 -12.28 1.19 8.36
CA PRO A 72 -11.76 1.55 7.05
C PRO A 72 -12.88 1.50 6.02
N LYS A 73 -13.14 2.62 5.34
CA LYS A 73 -14.10 2.67 4.23
C LYS A 73 -13.47 2.03 3.00
N ARG A 74 -14.19 1.12 2.34
CA ARG A 74 -13.70 0.48 1.11
C ARG A 74 -14.07 1.35 -0.08
N THR A 75 -13.08 1.73 -0.89
CA THR A 75 -13.28 2.54 -2.09
C THR A 75 -12.98 1.74 -3.35
N ILE A 76 -13.66 2.05 -4.45
CA ILE A 76 -13.40 1.48 -5.77
C ILE A 76 -13.34 2.59 -6.83
N ASN A 77 -12.46 2.44 -7.81
CA ASN A 77 -12.31 3.39 -8.92
C ASN A 77 -13.14 2.96 -10.14
N LEU A 78 -13.56 3.93 -10.97
CA LEU A 78 -14.30 3.66 -12.20
C LEU A 78 -13.59 2.67 -13.15
N GLY A 79 -12.27 2.80 -13.35
CA GLY A 79 -11.53 1.87 -14.21
C GLY A 79 -11.53 0.43 -13.67
N GLN A 80 -11.53 0.27 -12.35
CA GLN A 80 -11.62 -1.05 -11.73
C GLN A 80 -13.03 -1.65 -11.83
N ILE A 81 -14.06 -0.80 -11.95
CA ILE A 81 -15.41 -1.27 -12.23
C ILE A 81 -15.43 -1.85 -13.63
N GLU A 82 -14.94 -1.10 -14.63
CA GLU A 82 -14.88 -1.52 -16.05
C GLU A 82 -14.19 -2.88 -16.23
N GLU A 83 -13.00 -3.06 -15.66
CA GLU A 83 -12.24 -4.31 -15.74
C GLU A 83 -12.97 -5.50 -15.08
N ARG A 84 -13.81 -5.24 -14.09
CA ARG A 84 -14.46 -6.25 -13.27
C ARG A 84 -15.92 -6.46 -13.59
N ILE A 85 -16.47 -5.81 -14.62
CA ILE A 85 -17.88 -5.97 -15.02
C ILE A 85 -18.23 -7.44 -15.21
N ASP A 86 -17.41 -8.19 -15.95
CA ASP A 86 -17.65 -9.62 -16.20
C ASP A 86 -17.62 -10.44 -14.90
N SER A 87 -16.71 -10.12 -14.00
CA SER A 87 -16.63 -10.78 -12.68
C SER A 87 -17.84 -10.43 -11.81
N PHE A 88 -18.33 -9.19 -11.84
CA PHE A 88 -19.52 -8.77 -11.09
C PHE A 88 -20.80 -9.40 -11.63
N LEU A 89 -20.90 -9.62 -12.95
CA LEU A 89 -22.00 -10.36 -13.56
C LEU A 89 -21.99 -11.82 -13.12
N ARG A 90 -20.83 -12.50 -13.11
CA ARG A 90 -20.72 -13.89 -12.64
C ARG A 90 -21.08 -14.06 -11.16
N LEU A 91 -20.81 -13.03 -10.35
CA LEU A 91 -21.06 -13.03 -8.91
C LEU A 91 -22.47 -12.52 -8.53
N ASN A 92 -23.36 -12.26 -9.51
CA ASN A 92 -24.69 -11.66 -9.29
C ASN A 92 -24.67 -10.34 -8.51
N ILE A 93 -23.56 -9.61 -8.61
CA ILE A 93 -23.38 -8.25 -8.04
C ILE A 93 -23.84 -7.21 -9.07
N ALA A 94 -23.68 -7.53 -10.36
CA ALA A 94 -24.22 -6.77 -11.46
C ALA A 94 -25.38 -7.52 -12.11
N ASN A 95 -26.46 -6.81 -12.43
CA ASN A 95 -27.61 -7.34 -13.15
C ASN A 95 -27.77 -6.57 -14.47
N LYS A 96 -28.21 -7.25 -15.52
CA LYS A 96 -28.66 -6.57 -16.74
C LYS A 96 -30.11 -6.11 -16.51
N THR A 97 -30.39 -4.82 -16.68
CA THR A 97 -31.76 -4.30 -16.65
C THR A 97 -32.48 -4.59 -17.96
N GLU A 98 -33.81 -4.48 -17.94
CA GLU A 98 -34.69 -4.70 -19.11
C GLU A 98 -34.35 -3.78 -20.29
N ASP A 99 -33.80 -2.59 -20.01
CA ASP A 99 -33.30 -1.62 -21.01
C ASP A 99 -31.92 -1.96 -21.60
N GLY A 100 -31.31 -3.09 -21.23
CA GLY A 100 -29.99 -3.51 -21.70
C GLY A 100 -28.79 -2.84 -21.02
N MET A 101 -29.02 -1.99 -20.01
CA MET A 101 -27.95 -1.40 -19.20
C MET A 101 -27.46 -2.36 -18.11
N ILE A 102 -26.20 -2.22 -17.72
CA ILE A 102 -25.63 -2.99 -16.60
C ILE A 102 -25.82 -2.17 -15.33
N GLU A 103 -26.56 -2.72 -14.37
CA GLU A 103 -26.68 -2.17 -13.02
C GLU A 103 -25.69 -2.87 -12.10
N VAL A 104 -24.75 -2.11 -11.52
CA VAL A 104 -23.74 -2.62 -10.59
C VAL A 104 -24.05 -2.16 -9.17
N ASP A 105 -24.37 -3.10 -8.29
CA ASP A 105 -24.61 -2.84 -6.87
C ASP A 105 -23.32 -3.02 -6.05
N LEU A 106 -22.61 -1.91 -5.88
CA LEU A 106 -21.36 -1.89 -5.13
C LEU A 106 -21.57 -1.95 -3.62
N ALA A 107 -22.78 -1.66 -3.13
CA ALA A 107 -23.11 -1.78 -1.72
C ALA A 107 -23.12 -3.26 -1.30
N LYS A 108 -23.67 -4.15 -2.13
CA LYS A 108 -23.59 -5.62 -1.92
C LYS A 108 -22.17 -6.16 -1.95
N ALA A 109 -21.31 -5.59 -2.79
CA ALA A 109 -19.89 -5.93 -2.84
C ALA A 109 -19.08 -5.38 -1.64
N GLY A 110 -19.73 -4.61 -0.76
CA GLY A 110 -19.13 -4.04 0.44
C GLY A 110 -18.20 -2.87 0.16
N TYR A 111 -18.46 -2.08 -0.89
CA TYR A 111 -17.78 -0.81 -1.15
C TYR A 111 -18.63 0.36 -0.66
N ASP A 112 -17.98 1.33 0.00
CA ASP A 112 -18.63 2.49 0.60
C ASP A 112 -18.54 3.74 -0.28
N LYS A 113 -17.52 3.85 -1.16
CA LYS A 113 -17.34 5.03 -2.01
C LYS A 113 -16.76 4.71 -3.38
N VAL A 114 -17.34 5.31 -4.42
CA VAL A 114 -16.80 5.29 -5.78
C VAL A 114 -15.96 6.53 -6.05
N LEU A 115 -14.80 6.32 -6.68
CA LEU A 115 -13.82 7.35 -7.02
C LEU A 115 -13.63 7.45 -8.54
N GLY A 116 -13.35 8.66 -9.04
CA GLY A 116 -13.33 8.98 -10.46
C GLY A 116 -12.05 8.61 -11.25
N MET A 117 -11.16 7.76 -10.73
CA MET A 117 -9.95 7.37 -11.47
C MET A 117 -10.30 6.33 -12.56
N GLY A 118 -9.77 6.53 -13.78
CA GLY A 118 -10.07 5.70 -14.95
C GLY A 118 -11.14 6.30 -15.88
N ARG A 119 -11.54 5.50 -16.86
CA ARG A 119 -12.59 5.79 -17.85
C ARG A 119 -13.63 4.67 -17.83
N LEU A 120 -14.87 5.03 -18.11
CA LEU A 120 -15.95 4.09 -18.41
C LEU A 120 -16.23 4.20 -19.91
N SER A 121 -16.34 3.07 -20.60
CA SER A 121 -16.64 3.07 -22.04
C SER A 121 -18.11 2.80 -22.30
N SER A 122 -18.78 2.11 -21.38
CA SER A 122 -20.19 1.72 -21.50
C SER A 122 -21.08 2.49 -20.51
N PRO A 123 -22.33 2.79 -20.85
CA PRO A 123 -23.29 3.36 -19.92
C PRO A 123 -23.65 2.33 -18.84
N ILE A 124 -23.39 2.66 -17.58
CA ILE A 124 -23.60 1.78 -16.42
C ILE A 124 -24.41 2.54 -15.37
N ILE A 125 -25.32 1.82 -14.71
CA ILE A 125 -26.02 2.31 -13.52
C ILE A 125 -25.24 1.83 -12.30
N VAL A 126 -24.68 2.75 -11.52
CA VAL A 126 -23.86 2.40 -10.35
C VAL A 126 -24.61 2.75 -9.07
N LYS A 127 -24.84 1.76 -8.21
CA LYS A 127 -25.42 1.92 -6.87
C LYS A 127 -24.34 1.85 -5.81
N CYS A 128 -24.15 2.92 -5.03
CA CYS A 128 -23.19 2.97 -3.91
C CYS A 128 -23.63 3.99 -2.85
N LYS A 129 -23.04 3.93 -1.65
CA LYS A 129 -23.35 4.87 -0.55
C LYS A 129 -22.83 6.28 -0.77
N ALA A 130 -21.71 6.43 -1.48
CA ALA A 130 -21.09 7.72 -1.75
C ALA A 130 -20.32 7.72 -3.08
N PHE A 131 -20.26 8.89 -3.71
CA PHE A 131 -19.52 9.12 -4.95
C PHE A 131 -18.62 10.35 -4.80
N SER A 132 -17.50 10.40 -5.52
CA SER A 132 -16.78 11.65 -5.75
C SER A 132 -17.46 12.46 -6.86
N GLU A 133 -17.38 13.78 -6.80
CA GLU A 133 -17.91 14.68 -7.84
C GLU A 133 -17.39 14.33 -9.25
N SER A 134 -16.08 14.04 -9.35
CA SER A 134 -15.45 13.59 -10.58
C SER A 134 -15.94 12.22 -11.08
N ALA A 135 -16.49 11.37 -10.20
CA ALA A 135 -17.05 10.08 -10.59
C ALA A 135 -18.45 10.26 -11.17
N ILE A 136 -19.28 11.08 -10.52
CA ILE A 136 -20.63 11.41 -10.99
C ILE A 136 -20.57 11.99 -12.39
N ARG A 137 -19.74 13.04 -12.58
CA ARG A 137 -19.57 13.69 -13.88
C ARG A 137 -19.18 12.71 -14.99
N LYS A 138 -18.23 11.80 -14.72
CA LYS A 138 -17.78 10.81 -15.71
C LYS A 138 -18.82 9.73 -16.02
N ILE A 139 -19.64 9.36 -15.03
CA ILE A 139 -20.74 8.40 -15.24
C ILE A 139 -21.81 9.05 -16.12
N GLU A 140 -22.15 10.31 -15.84
CA GLU A 140 -23.13 11.10 -16.61
C GLU A 140 -22.65 11.40 -18.04
N GLU A 141 -21.36 11.72 -18.23
CA GLU A 141 -20.76 11.95 -19.55
C GLU A 141 -20.89 10.74 -20.49
N VAL A 142 -20.93 9.52 -19.94
CA VAL A 142 -21.09 8.27 -20.71
C VAL A 142 -22.57 7.86 -20.81
N GLY A 143 -23.49 8.66 -20.27
CA GLY A 143 -24.94 8.37 -20.26
C GLY A 143 -25.37 7.35 -19.21
N GLY A 144 -24.52 7.08 -18.21
CA GLY A 144 -24.85 6.25 -17.05
C GLY A 144 -25.60 7.04 -15.97
N LYS A 145 -26.01 6.35 -14.90
CA LYS A 145 -26.68 6.95 -13.74
C LYS A 145 -25.99 6.54 -12.43
N ALA A 146 -25.70 7.51 -11.57
CA ALA A 146 -25.19 7.26 -10.22
C ALA A 146 -26.33 7.32 -9.20
N ILE A 147 -26.64 6.20 -8.55
CA ILE A 147 -27.69 6.10 -7.54
C ILE A 147 -27.04 6.05 -6.16
N ILE A 148 -27.35 7.04 -5.33
CA ILE A 148 -26.90 7.10 -3.94
C ILE A 148 -27.87 6.27 -3.09
N ALA A 149 -27.44 5.07 -2.70
CA ALA A 149 -28.18 4.26 -1.74
C ALA A 149 -27.91 4.79 -0.32
N LYS A 150 -28.97 5.10 0.44
CA LYS A 150 -28.86 5.45 1.86
C LYS A 150 -28.54 4.22 2.71
#